data_AF-A0A6G3Z8J5-F1
#
_entry.id   AF-A0A6G3Z8J5-F1
#
_cell.length_a   1.000
_cell.length_b   1.000
_cell.length_c   1.000
_cell.angle_alpha   90.00
_cell.angle_beta   90.00
_cell.angle_gamma   90.00
#
_symmetry.space_group_name_H-M   'P 1'
#
loop_
_entity.id
_entity.type
_entity.pdbx_description
1 polymer ?
#
loop_
_entity_poly.entity_id
_entity_poly.type
_entity_poly.pdbx_seq_one_letter_code
_entity_poly.pdbx_strand_id
1 'polypeptide(L)' 'QVITASLGIMMTLVKAYLLVFLAVLMRWTVPRVRIDQLLDLGWKFLLPVSLVNLLLTAALKITFPIAFGG' A
#
# COMPACT_ATOMS: atom_id res chain seq x y z
N GLN A 1 10.16 28.03 -5.75
CA GLN A 1 11.02 26.86 -5.47
C GLN A 1 11.01 26.47 -3.99
N VAL A 2 11.37 27.38 -3.07
CA VAL A 2 11.38 27.08 -1.62
C VAL A 2 9.99 26.68 -1.09
N ILE A 3 8.93 27.38 -1.51
CA ILE A 3 7.54 27.07 -1.11
C ILE A 3 7.13 25.66 -1.59
N THR A 4 7.35 25.34 -2.86
CA THR A 4 7.05 24.01 -3.43
C THR A 4 7.84 22.89 -2.75
N ALA A 5 9.12 23.12 -2.43
CA ALA A 5 9.95 22.17 -1.71
C ALA A 5 9.45 21.96 -0.27
N SER A 6 9.08 23.05 0.43
CA SER A 6 8.52 22.96 1.78
C SER A 6 7.18 22.25 1.82
N LEU A 7 6.30 22.48 0.83
CA LEU A 7 5.02 21.78 0.69
C LEU A 7 5.22 20.28 0.43
N GLY A 8 6.20 19.91 -0.41
CA GLY A 8 6.54 18.51 -0.66
C GLY A 8 7.00 17.80 0.63
N ILE A 9 7.90 18.43 1.39
CA ILE A 9 8.40 17.90 2.68
C ILE A 9 7.26 17.81 3.71
N MET A 10 6.40 18.83 3.81
CA MET A 10 5.28 18.79 4.74
C MET A 10 4.25 17.72 4.36
N MET A 11 3.98 17.52 3.07
CA MET A 11 3.09 16.45 2.61
C MET A 11 3.63 15.05 2.92
N THR A 12 4.93 14.80 2.75
CA THR A 12 5.52 13.50 3.10
C THR A 12 5.49 13.26 4.61
N LEU A 13 5.78 14.29 5.41
CA LEU A 13 5.70 14.22 6.88
C LEU A 13 4.27 13.95 7.35
N VAL A 14 3.26 14.62 6.78
CA VAL A 14 1.85 14.39 7.13
C VAL A 14 1.42 12.96 6.80
N LYS A 15 1.74 12.47 5.60
CA LYS A 15 1.43 11.08 5.21
C LYS A 15 2.13 10.08 6.12
N ALA A 16 3.41 10.30 6.45
CA ALA A 16 4.16 9.45 7.35
C ALA A 16 3.55 9.41 8.76
N TYR A 17 3.18 10.57 9.31
CA TYR A 17 2.55 10.66 10.62
C TYR A 17 1.19 9.95 10.65
N LEU A 18 0.38 10.08 9.59
CA LEU A 18 -0.88 9.35 9.45
C LEU A 18 -0.67 7.82 9.43
N LEU A 19 0.34 7.33 8.71
CA LEU A 19 0.66 5.90 8.69
C LEU A 19 1.13 5.39 10.07
N VAL A 20 1.97 6.16 10.77
CA VAL A 20 2.40 5.83 12.13
C VAL A 20 1.21 5.82 13.09
N PHE A 21 0.34 6.82 13.00
CA PHE A 21 -0.88 6.88 13.81
C PHE A 21 -1.78 5.66 13.58
N LEU A 22 -2.00 5.27 12.32
CA LEU A 22 -2.75 4.06 11.98
C LEU A 22 -2.06 2.79 12.49
N ALA A 23 -0.73 2.70 12.40
CA ALA A 23 0.01 1.55 12.92
C ALA A 23 -0.11 1.42 14.45
N VAL A 24 -0.06 2.55 15.18
CA VAL A 24 -0.29 2.57 16.63
C VAL A 24 -1.74 2.19 16.94
N LEU A 25 -2.72 2.72 16.21
CA LEU A 25 -4.13 2.34 16.39
C LEU A 25 -4.34 0.82 16.15
N MET A 26 -3.77 0.27 15.07
CA MET A 26 -3.86 -1.16 14.77
C MET A 26 -3.26 -2.03 15.88
N ARG A 27 -2.18 -1.58 16.54
CA ARG A 27 -1.59 -2.30 17.68
C ARG A 27 -2.57 -2.42 18.85
N TRP A 28 -3.49 -1.46 19.01
CA TRP A 28 -4.46 -1.46 20.10
C TRP A 28 -5.76 -2.20 19.72
N THR A 29 -6.10 -2.29 18.42
CA THR A 29 -7.34 -2.94 17.96
C THR A 29 -7.19 -4.42 17.59
N VAL A 30 -5.98 -4.90 17.29
CA VAL A 30 -5.76 -6.29 16.86
C VAL A 30 -5.40 -7.17 18.07
N PRO A 31 -6.29 -8.08 18.50
CA PRO A 31 -5.96 -9.09 19.51
C PRO A 31 -4.88 -10.04 18.95
N ARG A 32 -3.95 -10.49 19.79
CA ARG A 32 -2.80 -11.37 19.46
C ARG A 32 -3.15 -12.43 18.41
N VAL A 33 -2.66 -12.26 17.18
CA VAL A 33 -2.82 -13.23 16.08
C VAL A 33 -1.68 -14.25 16.14
N ARG A 34 -1.98 -15.53 15.93
CA ARG A 34 -0.95 -16.59 15.85
C ARG A 34 -0.12 -16.45 14.57
N ILE A 35 1.18 -16.75 14.65
CA ILE A 35 2.10 -16.71 13.50
C ILE A 35 1.57 -17.59 12.35
N ASP A 36 0.96 -18.73 12.67
CA ASP A 36 0.38 -19.64 11.67
C ASP A 36 -0.77 -18.98 10.88
N GLN A 37 -1.60 -18.16 11.52
CA GLN A 37 -2.70 -17.45 10.88
C GLN A 37 -2.20 -16.27 10.04
N LEU A 38 -1.11 -15.62 10.46
CA LEU A 38 -0.44 -14.59 9.65
C LEU A 38 0.18 -15.20 8.38
N LEU A 39 0.80 -16.38 8.52
CA LEU A 39 1.41 -17.09 7.40
C LEU A 39 0.35 -17.60 6.41
N ASP A 40 -0.75 -18.18 6.89
CA ASP A 40 -1.85 -18.64 6.03
C ASP A 40 -2.49 -17.44 5.29
N LEU A 41 -2.68 -16.30 5.97
CA LEU A 41 -3.21 -15.08 5.32
C LEU A 41 -2.23 -14.52 4.26
N GLY A 42 -0.93 -14.58 4.53
CA GLY A 42 0.09 -14.18 3.56
C GLY A 42 0.14 -15.08 2.33
N TRP A 43 0.25 -16.39 2.53
CA TRP A 43 0.43 -17.34 1.44
C TRP A 43 -0.85 -17.59 0.64
N LYS A 44 -2.01 -17.57 1.29
CA LYS A 44 -3.29 -17.93 0.67
C LYS A 44 -4.07 -16.74 0.15
N PHE A 45 -3.79 -15.53 0.63
CA PHE A 45 -4.47 -14.31 0.19
C PHE A 45 -3.52 -13.32 -0.49
N LEU A 46 -2.40 -12.94 0.14
CA LEU A 46 -1.51 -11.90 -0.42
C LEU A 46 -0.81 -12.33 -1.71
N LEU A 47 -0.31 -13.58 -1.79
CA LEU A 47 0.34 -14.10 -3.00
C LEU A 47 -0.60 -14.16 -4.22
N PRO A 48 -1.78 -14.82 -4.17
CA PRO A 48 -2.66 -14.87 -5.34
C PRO A 48 -3.22 -13.49 -5.70
N VAL A 49 -3.54 -12.64 -4.72
CA VAL A 49 -4.06 -11.28 -4.99
C VAL A 49 -3.01 -10.40 -5.66
N SER A 50 -1.74 -10.46 -5.21
CA SER A 50 -0.66 -9.71 -5.85
C SER A 50 -0.38 -10.17 -7.28
N LEU A 51 -0.42 -11.48 -7.55
CA LEU A 51 -0.31 -12.05 -8.89
C LEU A 51 -1.46 -11.60 -9.81
N VAL A 52 -2.70 -11.64 -9.33
CA VAL A 52 -3.87 -11.15 -10.08
C VAL A 52 -3.75 -9.65 -10.36
N ASN A 53 -3.32 -8.85 -9.38
CA ASN A 53 -3.13 -7.41 -9.55
C ASN A 53 -2.02 -7.08 -10.57
N LEU A 54 -0.94 -7.88 -10.59
CA LEU A 54 0.13 -7.76 -11.58
C LEU A 54 -0.40 -8.04 -12.99
N LEU A 55 -1.11 -9.15 -13.18
CA LEU A 55 -1.72 -9.52 -14.47
C LEU A 55 -2.75 -8.48 -14.92
N LEU A 56 -3.58 -7.97 -14.00
CA LEU A 56 -4.55 -6.93 -14.28
C LEU A 56 -3.88 -5.62 -14.70
N THR A 57 -2.83 -5.19 -13.99
CA THR A 57 -2.07 -3.98 -14.33
C THR A 57 -1.39 -4.14 -15.70
N ALA A 58 -0.83 -5.32 -16.00
CA ALA A 58 -0.23 -5.61 -17.30
C ALA A 58 -1.29 -5.57 -18.43
N ALA A 59 -2.45 -6.19 -18.22
CA ALA A 59 -3.55 -6.19 -19.18
C ALA A 59 -4.11 -4.77 -19.43
N LEU A 60 -4.28 -3.99 -18.36
CA LEU A 60 -4.74 -2.59 -18.45
C LEU A 60 -3.72 -1.71 -19.18
N LYS A 61 -2.43 -1.89 -18.93
CA LYS A 61 -1.36 -1.16 -19.64
C LYS A 61 -1.38 -1.44 -21.15
N ILE A 62 -1.62 -2.71 -21.54
CA ILE A 62 -1.69 -3.10 -22.96
C ILE A 62 -2.97 -2.56 -23.61
N THR A 63 -4.10 -2.59 -22.90
CA THR A 63 -5.41 -2.20 -23.46
C THR A 63 -5.62 -0.69 -23.50
N PHE A 64 -5.10 0.05 -22.51
CA PHE A 64 -5.24 1.49 -22.37
C PHE A 64 -3.88 2.19 -22.30
N PRO A 65 -3.17 2.36 -23.44
CA PRO A 65 -1.84 2.96 -23.47
C PRO A 65 -1.84 4.46 -23.10
N ILE A 66 -3.00 5.13 -23.10
CA ILE A 66 -3.12 6.58 -22.86
C ILE A 66 -3.25 6.93 -21.36
N ALA A 67 -3.73 6.00 -20.53
CA ALA A 67 -4.00 6.25 -19.10
C ALA A 67 -2.99 5.58 -18.16
N PHE A 68 -2.37 4.48 -18.59
CA PHE A 68 -1.43 3.69 -17.80
C PHE A 68 -0.02 3.77 -18.37
N GLY A 69 0.60 4.94 -18.22
CA GLY A 69 2.02 5.16 -18.52
C GLY A 69 2.31 5.42 -19.99
N GLY A 70 2.02 6.66 -20.39
CA GLY A 70 2.65 7.43 -21.47
C GLY A 70 2.95 8.82 -20.93
#